data_AF-A0AAE1X5G2-F1
#
_entry.id   AF-A0AAE1X5G2-F1
#
_cell.length_a   1.000
_cell.length_b   1.000
_cell.length_c   1.000
_cell.angle_alpha   90.00
_cell.angle_beta   90.00
_cell.angle_gamma   90.00
#
_symmetry.space_group_name_H-M   'P 1'
#
loop_
_entity.id
_entity.type
_entity.pdbx_description
1 polymer ?
#
loop_
_entity_poly.entity_id
_entity_poly.type
_entity_poly.pdbx_seq_one_letter_code
_entity_poly.pdbx_strand_id
1 'polypeptide(L)'
;MLNSICRFWFRTNFSSTGVVSPFYGKLCPLQLKLFSSAARPSWSFAKRDSFSANYLMKTWGLSREKAFSAAKHLNIESTEKPDSVIAFLKNHGFTTEQIRNMVRRFPYIIVSDPEKTLFPKIEFFLSLGISDIEVAKIFMAAPGIFKRSLEKHIIPSYSYIKSLFDSNGLNIVSMKKLARILCCDLQHHLLPNVEVLREAGVPDKKVIFLVGYQPRVFMVDEKRFRKTVEELKKMGFSPSVWRFVLALQVRRSMSKSMWEKKVGSVAMRERASLLHVGVRG
;
A
#
# COMPACT_ATOMS: atom_id res chain seq x y z
N MET A 1 7.70 -22.63 20.13
CA MET A 1 7.81 -21.91 18.84
C MET A 1 7.29 -20.47 18.89
N LEU A 2 6.15 -20.28 19.56
CA LEU A 2 5.29 -19.09 19.50
C LEU A 2 5.81 -17.86 20.26
N ASN A 3 6.57 -18.04 21.36
CA ASN A 3 7.03 -16.93 22.19
C ASN A 3 8.31 -16.26 21.65
N SER A 4 9.19 -17.00 20.98
CA SER A 4 10.49 -16.48 20.51
C SER A 4 10.35 -15.58 19.27
N ILE A 5 9.46 -15.94 18.33
CA ILE A 5 9.15 -15.11 17.14
C ILE A 5 8.48 -13.80 17.56
N CYS A 6 7.54 -13.87 18.52
CA CYS A 6 6.86 -12.68 19.05
C CYS A 6 7.80 -11.80 19.88
N ARG A 7 8.60 -12.37 20.79
CA ARG A 7 9.54 -11.60 21.65
C ARG A 7 10.63 -10.90 20.86
N PHE A 8 11.18 -11.55 19.83
CA PHE A 8 12.17 -10.93 18.96
C PHE A 8 11.58 -9.72 18.23
N TRP A 9 10.35 -9.85 17.70
CA TRP A 9 9.71 -8.75 16.99
C TRP A 9 9.23 -7.61 17.91
N PHE A 10 8.74 -7.93 19.12
CA PHE A 10 8.41 -6.94 20.15
C PHE A 10 9.65 -6.14 20.56
N ARG A 11 10.78 -6.80 20.85
CA ARG A 11 12.04 -6.12 21.21
C ARG A 11 12.59 -5.23 20.10
N THR A 12 12.37 -5.57 18.82
CA THR A 12 12.91 -4.78 17.70
C THR A 12 12.01 -3.63 17.24
N ASN A 13 10.72 -3.61 17.61
CA ASN A 13 9.75 -2.60 17.12
C ASN A 13 8.98 -1.85 18.21
N PHE A 14 9.06 -2.28 19.46
CA PHE A 14 8.49 -1.61 20.62
C PHE A 14 9.56 -1.52 21.71
N SER A 15 10.34 -0.44 21.70
CA SER A 15 11.09 -0.01 22.89
C SER A 15 10.14 0.75 23.83
N SER A 16 10.45 0.74 25.12
CA SER A 16 9.68 1.36 26.23
C SER A 16 9.60 2.89 26.17
N THR A 17 10.26 3.52 25.20
CA THR A 17 10.01 4.89 24.79
C THR A 17 9.11 4.81 23.55
N GLY A 18 7.89 5.33 23.59
CA GLY A 18 6.84 5.22 22.55
C GLY A 18 7.16 5.83 21.17
N VAL A 19 8.40 5.74 20.71
CA VAL A 19 8.88 6.09 19.38
C VAL A 19 9.09 4.78 18.61
N VAL A 20 8.05 4.36 17.89
CA VAL A 20 8.16 3.25 16.94
C VAL A 20 9.02 3.74 15.77
N SER A 21 10.23 3.18 15.63
CA SER A 21 11.09 3.41 14.47
C SER A 21 10.31 3.09 13.19
N PRO A 22 10.15 4.04 12.26
CA PRO A 22 9.56 3.76 10.97
C PRO A 22 10.60 2.95 10.20
N PHE A 23 10.45 1.63 10.16
CA PHE A 23 11.08 0.85 9.11
C PHE A 23 10.50 1.31 7.77
N TYR A 24 11.15 2.33 7.20
CA TYR A 24 11.11 2.65 5.79
C TYR A 24 11.68 1.45 5.05
N GLY A 25 10.84 0.43 4.83
CA GLY A 25 11.11 -0.58 3.84
C GLY A 25 11.30 0.14 2.51
N LYS A 26 12.54 0.10 2.00
CA LYS A 26 12.88 0.46 0.63
C LYS A 26 11.76 -0.06 -0.28
N LEU A 27 11.19 0.86 -1.04
CA LEU A 27 10.21 0.59 -2.07
C LEU A 27 10.74 -0.52 -2.98
N CYS A 28 10.23 -1.74 -2.83
CA CYS A 28 10.18 -2.67 -3.95
C CYS A 28 9.02 -2.19 -4.82
N PRO A 29 9.26 -1.62 -6.02
CA PRO A 29 8.19 -1.44 -6.97
C PRO A 29 7.61 -2.82 -7.23
N LEU A 30 6.31 -2.99 -6.97
CA LEU A 30 5.56 -4.10 -7.54
C LEU A 30 5.69 -3.93 -9.06
N GLN A 31 6.62 -4.66 -9.66
CA GLN A 31 6.56 -4.94 -11.08
C GLN A 31 5.22 -5.62 -11.31
N LEU A 32 4.30 -4.89 -11.92
CA LEU A 32 3.22 -5.46 -12.70
C LEU A 32 3.88 -6.46 -13.65
N LYS A 33 3.72 -7.76 -13.37
CA LYS A 33 4.03 -8.80 -14.33
C LYS A 33 2.99 -8.68 -15.44
N LEU A 34 3.35 -7.96 -16.49
CA LEU A 34 2.73 -8.07 -17.80
C LEU A 34 2.89 -9.52 -18.27
N PHE A 35 1.80 -10.13 -18.72
CA PHE A 35 1.80 -11.44 -19.36
C PHE A 35 2.75 -11.45 -20.56
N SER A 36 3.47 -12.57 -20.74
CA SER A 36 4.38 -12.79 -21.86
C SER A 36 3.67 -13.39 -23.07
N SER A 37 4.11 -12.91 -24.24
CA SER A 37 4.21 -13.59 -25.54
C SER A 37 3.13 -13.31 -26.57
N ALA A 38 3.38 -12.28 -27.36
CA ALA A 38 3.28 -12.36 -28.81
C ALA A 38 4.46 -11.53 -29.38
N ALA A 39 5.28 -12.13 -30.25
CA ALA A 39 6.37 -11.44 -30.91
C ALA A 39 5.83 -10.18 -31.62
N ARG A 40 6.44 -9.03 -31.34
CA ARG A 40 6.18 -7.78 -32.06
C ARG A 40 7.50 -7.24 -32.60
N PRO A 41 7.49 -6.65 -33.80
CA PRO A 41 8.68 -6.45 -34.60
C PRO A 41 9.61 -5.43 -33.94
N SER A 42 10.92 -5.63 -34.09
CA SER A 42 11.94 -4.69 -33.67
C SER A 42 11.75 -3.37 -34.43
N TRP A 43 11.00 -2.45 -33.84
CA TRP A 43 10.98 -1.06 -34.28
C TRP A 43 12.14 -0.34 -33.60
N SER A 44 13.00 0.20 -34.45
CA SER A 44 14.26 0.85 -34.17
C SER A 44 14.16 1.86 -33.03
N PHE A 45 15.18 1.83 -32.16
CA PHE A 45 15.52 2.88 -31.21
C PHE A 45 15.92 4.15 -31.98
N ALA A 46 14.94 4.87 -32.53
CA ALA A 46 15.15 6.23 -32.98
C ALA A 46 15.14 7.15 -31.76
N LYS A 47 16.29 7.75 -31.44
CA LYS A 47 16.41 9.00 -30.69
C LYS A 47 15.23 9.90 -31.06
N ARG A 48 14.32 10.18 -30.13
CA ARG A 48 13.28 11.18 -30.35
C ARG A 48 13.19 12.05 -29.11
N ASP A 49 13.59 13.30 -29.26
CA ASP A 49 13.34 14.39 -28.33
C ASP A 49 11.84 14.52 -28.12
N SER A 50 11.31 13.80 -27.14
CA SER A 50 9.93 14.01 -26.70
C SER A 50 9.92 15.31 -25.90
N PHE A 51 9.22 16.32 -26.42
CA PHE A 51 8.93 17.56 -25.67
C PHE A 51 8.47 17.24 -24.25
N SER A 52 7.56 16.26 -24.11
CA SER A 52 7.04 15.81 -22.82
C SER A 52 8.14 15.26 -21.90
N ALA A 53 9.08 14.46 -22.42
CA ALA A 53 10.20 13.97 -21.62
C ALA A 53 11.14 15.11 -21.19
N ASN A 54 11.48 16.03 -22.11
CA ASN A 54 12.32 17.18 -21.81
C ASN A 54 11.67 18.14 -20.81
N TYR A 55 10.37 18.40 -20.94
CA TYR A 55 9.58 19.17 -19.97
C TYR A 55 9.58 18.51 -18.59
N LEU A 56 9.35 17.19 -18.51
CA LEU A 56 9.38 16.44 -17.24
C LEU A 56 10.77 16.46 -16.58
N MET A 57 11.84 16.42 -17.36
CA MET A 57 13.20 16.52 -16.82
C MET A 57 13.49 17.93 -16.31
N LYS A 58 13.28 18.94 -17.15
CA LYS A 58 13.65 20.34 -16.86
C LYS A 58 12.79 20.95 -15.76
N THR A 59 11.48 20.78 -15.83
CA THR A 59 10.52 21.44 -14.93
C THR A 59 10.36 20.68 -13.62
N TRP A 60 10.40 19.34 -13.66
CA TRP A 60 10.00 18.49 -12.54
C TRP A 60 11.15 17.65 -11.95
N GLY A 61 12.35 17.71 -12.54
CA GLY A 61 13.53 17.00 -12.04
C GLY A 61 13.38 15.48 -12.07
N LEU A 62 12.66 14.94 -13.06
CA LEU A 62 12.61 13.50 -13.29
C LEU A 62 13.93 13.01 -13.88
N SER A 63 14.34 11.79 -13.52
CA SER A 63 15.45 11.12 -14.23
C SER A 63 15.05 10.87 -15.68
N ARG A 64 16.04 10.75 -16.57
CA ARG A 64 15.81 10.47 -18.00
C ARG A 64 14.90 9.25 -18.17
N GLU A 65 15.16 8.15 -17.49
CA GLU A 65 14.40 6.91 -17.60
C GLU A 65 12.93 7.11 -17.21
N LYS A 66 12.67 7.81 -16.09
CA LYS A 66 11.31 8.09 -15.62
C LYS A 66 10.57 9.05 -16.53
N ALA A 67 11.25 10.08 -17.03
CA ALA A 67 10.66 11.07 -17.92
C ALA A 67 10.26 10.43 -19.25
N PHE A 68 11.15 9.66 -19.88
CA PHE A 68 10.85 8.94 -21.12
C PHE A 68 9.78 7.85 -20.91
N SER A 69 9.81 7.14 -19.78
CA SER A 69 8.76 6.16 -19.46
C SER A 69 7.39 6.81 -19.28
N ALA A 70 7.33 8.01 -18.67
CA ALA A 70 6.08 8.73 -18.49
C ALA A 70 5.60 9.34 -19.81
N ALA A 71 6.51 9.92 -20.60
CA ALA A 71 6.23 10.52 -21.91
C ALA A 71 5.59 9.54 -22.92
N LYS A 72 5.85 8.23 -22.82
CA LYS A 72 5.15 7.20 -23.61
C LYS A 72 3.63 7.24 -23.47
N HIS A 73 3.14 7.76 -22.35
CA HIS A 73 1.73 7.80 -21.99
C HIS A 73 1.22 9.22 -21.73
N LEU A 74 2.12 10.21 -21.77
CA LEU A 74 1.82 11.62 -21.58
C LEU A 74 2.11 12.34 -22.88
N ASN A 75 1.08 12.57 -23.67
CA ASN A 75 1.20 13.43 -24.84
C ASN A 75 1.07 14.89 -24.40
N ILE A 76 2.18 15.46 -23.90
CA ILE A 76 2.25 16.89 -23.54
C ILE A 76 2.76 17.61 -24.79
N GLU A 77 1.88 18.41 -25.39
CA GLU A 77 2.19 19.23 -26.57
C GLU A 77 2.47 20.69 -26.20
N SER A 78 1.90 21.18 -25.09
CA SER A 78 2.10 22.53 -24.55
C SER A 78 2.14 22.52 -23.02
N THR A 79 2.53 23.64 -22.41
CA THR A 79 2.53 23.79 -20.94
C THR A 79 1.19 24.27 -20.39
N GLU A 80 0.27 24.76 -21.22
CA GLU A 80 -1.01 25.36 -20.80
C GLU A 80 -1.81 24.43 -19.87
N LYS A 81 -1.96 23.16 -20.27
CA LYS A 81 -2.70 22.17 -19.47
C LYS A 81 -1.98 21.83 -18.16
N PRO A 82 -0.68 21.48 -18.14
CA PRO A 82 0.08 21.39 -16.91
C PRO A 82 -0.04 22.63 -16.01
N ASP A 83 0.05 23.83 -16.56
CA ASP A 83 0.03 25.09 -15.81
C ASP A 83 -1.36 25.33 -15.19
N SER A 84 -2.43 25.03 -15.91
CA SER A 84 -3.80 25.02 -15.40
C SER A 84 -3.98 24.06 -14.22
N VAL A 85 -3.48 22.83 -14.31
CA VAL A 85 -3.51 21.86 -13.20
C VAL A 85 -2.72 22.36 -11.99
N ILE A 86 -1.56 22.98 -12.20
CA ILE A 86 -0.74 23.53 -11.12
C ILE A 86 -1.47 24.68 -10.42
N ALA A 87 -2.06 25.60 -11.19
CA ALA A 87 -2.83 26.71 -10.65
C ALA A 87 -4.02 26.20 -9.82
N PHE A 88 -4.76 25.22 -10.33
CA PHE A 88 -5.85 24.56 -9.62
C PHE A 88 -5.40 23.96 -8.28
N LEU A 89 -4.30 23.20 -8.27
CA LEU A 89 -3.77 22.60 -7.05
C LEU A 89 -3.31 23.65 -6.04
N LYS A 90 -2.67 24.73 -6.48
CA LYS A 90 -2.28 25.84 -5.61
C LYS A 90 -3.50 26.52 -4.97
N ASN A 91 -4.57 26.73 -5.74
CA ASN A 91 -5.82 27.31 -5.24
C ASN A 91 -6.50 26.43 -4.19
N HIS A 92 -6.22 25.12 -4.18
CA HIS A 92 -6.68 24.16 -3.17
C HIS A 92 -5.63 23.86 -2.08
N GLY A 93 -4.71 24.81 -1.84
CA GLY A 93 -3.80 24.76 -0.69
C GLY A 93 -2.56 23.87 -0.86
N PHE A 94 -2.28 23.35 -2.06
CA PHE A 94 -1.07 22.58 -2.30
C PHE A 94 0.14 23.48 -2.51
N THR A 95 1.22 23.23 -1.77
CA THR A 95 2.48 23.97 -1.96
C THR A 95 3.20 23.53 -3.24
N THR A 96 4.02 24.41 -3.82
CA THR A 96 4.84 24.07 -5.00
C THR A 96 5.69 22.81 -4.79
N GLU A 97 6.25 22.63 -3.58
CA GLU A 97 7.06 21.46 -3.25
C GLU A 97 6.22 20.18 -3.10
N GLN A 98 4.99 20.28 -2.58
CA GLN A 98 4.04 19.17 -2.58
C GLN A 98 3.68 18.75 -4.01
N ILE A 99 3.33 19.72 -4.86
CA ILE A 99 3.00 19.47 -6.28
C ILE A 99 4.19 18.80 -6.97
N ARG A 100 5.41 19.35 -6.82
CA ARG A 100 6.64 18.75 -7.39
C ARG A 100 6.82 17.29 -6.96
N ASN A 101 6.72 17.01 -5.67
CA ASN A 101 6.87 15.65 -5.16
C ASN A 101 5.77 14.69 -5.66
N MET A 102 4.56 15.19 -5.85
CA MET A 102 3.46 14.44 -6.44
C MET A 102 3.72 14.12 -7.91
N VAL A 103 4.13 15.10 -8.72
CA VAL A 103 4.44 14.90 -10.15
C VAL A 103 5.60 13.93 -10.33
N ARG A 104 6.65 14.00 -9.51
CA ARG A 104 7.78 13.04 -9.56
C ARG A 104 7.36 11.59 -9.31
N ARG A 105 6.34 11.37 -8.48
CA ARG A 105 5.81 10.04 -8.15
C ARG A 105 4.70 9.60 -9.09
N PHE A 106 3.96 10.56 -9.63
CA PHE A 106 2.77 10.34 -10.43
C PHE A 106 2.62 11.43 -11.51
N PRO A 107 3.40 11.34 -12.61
CA PRO A 107 3.43 12.38 -13.63
C PRO A 107 2.08 12.63 -14.33
N TYR A 108 1.19 11.65 -14.35
CA TYR A 108 -0.14 11.72 -14.99
C TYR A 108 -1.06 12.79 -14.42
N ILE A 109 -0.79 13.31 -13.22
CA ILE A 109 -1.64 14.35 -12.63
C ILE A 109 -1.63 15.63 -13.48
N ILE A 110 -0.50 16.00 -14.08
CA ILE A 110 -0.36 17.28 -14.82
C ILE A 110 -1.09 17.29 -16.18
N VAL A 111 -1.63 16.15 -16.60
CA VAL A 111 -2.46 16.05 -17.81
C VAL A 111 -3.92 15.71 -17.48
N SER A 112 -4.28 15.71 -16.20
CA SER A 112 -5.66 15.48 -15.76
C SER A 112 -6.53 16.70 -16.06
N ASP A 113 -7.84 16.50 -16.12
CA ASP A 113 -8.81 17.60 -16.17
C ASP A 113 -9.08 18.06 -14.72
N PRO A 114 -8.74 19.32 -14.34
CA PRO A 114 -8.94 19.79 -12.97
C PRO A 114 -10.38 19.66 -12.50
N GLU A 115 -11.33 20.14 -13.30
CA GLU A 115 -12.76 20.22 -12.95
C GLU A 115 -13.44 18.85 -12.98
N LYS A 116 -13.08 18.00 -13.95
CA LYS A 116 -13.74 16.69 -14.09
C LYS A 116 -13.06 15.57 -13.31
N THR A 117 -11.78 15.71 -12.99
CA THR A 117 -10.99 14.62 -12.38
C THR A 117 -10.56 14.91 -10.96
N LEU A 118 -10.02 16.11 -10.70
CA LEU A 118 -9.41 16.45 -9.40
C LEU A 118 -10.45 17.00 -8.44
N PHE A 119 -11.23 17.99 -8.89
CA PHE A 119 -12.23 18.70 -8.10
C PHE A 119 -13.26 17.76 -7.45
N PRO A 120 -13.91 16.80 -8.15
CA PRO A 120 -14.92 15.96 -7.52
C PRO A 120 -14.35 15.09 -6.39
N LYS A 121 -13.06 14.72 -6.50
CA LYS A 121 -12.37 13.95 -5.46
C LYS A 121 -12.00 14.82 -4.27
N ILE A 122 -11.60 16.09 -4.49
CA ILE A 122 -11.36 17.05 -3.40
C ILE A 122 -12.67 17.27 -2.64
N GLU A 123 -13.73 17.64 -3.36
CA GLU A 123 -15.05 17.95 -2.81
C GLU A 123 -15.60 16.78 -2.00
N PHE A 124 -15.46 15.55 -2.49
CA PHE A 124 -15.86 14.37 -1.73
C PHE A 124 -15.16 14.26 -0.38
N PHE A 125 -13.85 14.52 -0.27
CA PHE A 125 -13.18 14.45 1.02
C PHE A 125 -13.56 15.65 1.91
N LEU A 126 -13.73 16.84 1.34
CA LEU A 126 -14.19 18.01 2.09
C LEU A 126 -15.59 17.80 2.67
N SER A 127 -16.52 17.19 1.93
CA SER A 127 -17.88 16.92 2.38
C SER A 127 -17.95 15.90 3.54
N LEU A 128 -16.89 15.14 3.76
CA LEU A 128 -16.72 14.28 4.94
C LEU A 128 -16.17 15.02 6.17
N GLY A 129 -16.03 16.35 6.10
CA GLY A 129 -15.47 17.19 7.17
C GLY A 129 -13.94 17.13 7.27
N ILE A 130 -13.25 16.66 6.24
CA ILE A 130 -11.77 16.61 6.22
C ILE A 130 -11.25 17.97 5.77
N SER A 131 -10.40 18.61 6.59
CA SER A 131 -9.76 19.90 6.22
C SER A 131 -8.91 19.81 4.94
N ASP A 132 -8.75 20.92 4.22
CA ASP A 132 -7.91 21.02 3.02
C ASP A 132 -6.48 20.49 3.23
N ILE A 133 -5.90 20.79 4.40
CA ILE A 133 -4.56 20.34 4.78
C ILE A 133 -4.49 18.79 4.82
N GLU A 134 -5.51 18.14 5.35
CA GLU A 134 -5.58 16.68 5.40
C GLU A 134 -5.91 16.08 4.03
N VAL A 135 -6.77 16.73 3.21
CA VAL A 135 -7.00 16.33 1.81
C VAL A 135 -5.69 16.36 1.01
N ALA A 136 -4.89 17.42 1.16
CA ALA A 136 -3.58 17.51 0.55
C ALA A 136 -2.66 16.36 1.00
N LYS A 137 -2.64 16.03 2.30
CA LYS A 137 -1.87 14.89 2.83
C LYS A 137 -2.33 13.54 2.26
N ILE A 138 -3.63 13.34 2.02
CA ILE A 138 -4.19 12.12 1.39
C ILE A 138 -3.60 11.97 -0.02
N PHE A 139 -3.72 13.00 -0.84
CA PHE A 139 -3.27 12.96 -2.23
C PHE A 139 -1.76 12.86 -2.36
N MET A 140 -1.02 13.53 -1.48
CA MET A 140 0.43 13.39 -1.38
C MET A 140 0.85 11.97 -0.96
N ALA A 141 0.12 11.35 -0.03
CA ALA A 141 0.43 9.99 0.39
C ALA A 141 0.13 8.97 -0.72
N ALA A 142 -0.92 9.20 -1.50
CA ALA A 142 -1.55 8.21 -2.36
C ALA A 142 -2.04 8.81 -3.70
N PRO A 143 -1.16 9.34 -4.57
CA PRO A 143 -1.56 10.03 -5.80
C PRO A 143 -2.23 9.10 -6.83
N GLY A 144 -2.10 7.77 -6.67
CA GLY A 144 -2.82 6.80 -7.49
C GLY A 144 -4.35 6.89 -7.39
N ILE A 145 -4.88 7.57 -6.37
CA ILE A 145 -6.32 7.76 -6.17
C ILE A 145 -6.96 8.50 -7.36
N PHE A 146 -6.21 9.36 -8.05
CA PHE A 146 -6.70 10.08 -9.23
C PHE A 146 -7.00 9.16 -10.42
N LYS A 147 -6.44 7.94 -10.47
CA LYS A 147 -6.78 6.94 -11.50
C LYS A 147 -8.06 6.17 -11.20
N ARG A 148 -8.61 6.29 -10.00
CA ARG A 148 -9.81 5.56 -9.59
C ARG A 148 -11.03 6.42 -9.87
N SER A 149 -12.13 5.77 -10.28
CA SER A 149 -13.43 6.43 -10.36
C SER A 149 -13.88 6.81 -8.94
N LEU A 150 -14.45 8.00 -8.81
CA LEU A 150 -14.98 8.46 -7.53
C LEU A 150 -16.18 7.59 -7.12
N GLU A 151 -17.11 7.40 -8.04
CA GLU A 151 -18.41 6.77 -7.86
C GLU A 151 -18.29 5.25 -7.77
N LYS A 152 -17.52 4.63 -8.66
CA LYS A 152 -17.42 3.17 -8.75
C LYS A 152 -16.39 2.58 -7.78
N HIS A 153 -15.55 3.39 -7.15
CA HIS A 153 -14.45 2.89 -6.35
C HIS A 153 -14.23 3.65 -5.04
N ILE A 154 -13.96 4.95 -5.08
CA ILE A 154 -13.57 5.71 -3.88
C ILE A 154 -14.72 5.75 -2.86
N ILE A 155 -15.92 6.14 -3.30
CA ILE A 155 -17.12 6.24 -2.45
C ILE A 155 -17.51 4.89 -1.83
N PRO A 156 -17.66 3.79 -2.61
CA PRO A 156 -17.96 2.48 -2.04
C PRO A 156 -16.88 2.00 -1.07
N SER A 157 -15.61 2.22 -1.40
CA SER A 157 -14.49 1.81 -0.54
C SER A 157 -14.46 2.57 0.78
N TYR A 158 -14.70 3.88 0.73
CA TYR A 158 -14.79 4.70 1.94
C TYR A 158 -15.97 4.25 2.80
N SER A 159 -17.15 4.07 2.20
CA SER A 159 -18.37 3.68 2.91
C SER A 159 -18.21 2.33 3.63
N TYR A 160 -17.61 1.34 2.96
CA TYR A 160 -17.29 0.06 3.57
C TYR A 160 -16.34 0.20 4.76
N ILE A 161 -15.24 0.94 4.58
CA ILE A 161 -14.26 1.13 5.67
C ILE A 161 -14.88 1.90 6.84
N LYS A 162 -15.69 2.93 6.59
CA LYS A 162 -16.39 3.66 7.65
C LYS A 162 -17.30 2.73 8.46
N SER A 163 -18.17 1.99 7.77
CA SER A 163 -19.08 1.03 8.40
C SER A 163 -18.36 -0.05 9.21
N LEU A 164 -17.27 -0.62 8.68
CA LEU A 164 -16.46 -1.62 9.35
C LEU A 164 -15.82 -1.09 10.66
N PHE A 165 -15.48 0.19 10.71
CA PHE A 165 -14.84 0.79 11.88
C PHE A 165 -15.86 1.23 12.93
N ASP A 166 -16.94 1.85 12.50
CA ASP A 166 -18.02 2.32 13.38
C ASP A 166 -18.68 1.16 14.14
N SER A 167 -18.99 0.07 13.44
CA SER A 167 -19.57 -1.15 14.03
C SER A 167 -18.69 -1.80 15.09
N ASN A 168 -17.41 -1.42 15.17
CA ASN A 168 -16.44 -1.98 16.10
C ASN A 168 -15.88 -0.96 17.11
N GLY A 169 -16.47 0.23 17.19
CA GLY A 169 -16.03 1.30 18.11
C GLY A 169 -14.61 1.79 17.83
N LEU A 170 -14.15 1.67 16.58
CA LEU A 170 -12.82 2.10 16.17
C LEU A 170 -12.91 3.41 15.38
N ASN A 171 -12.00 4.34 15.67
CA ASN A 171 -11.87 5.54 14.86
C ASN A 171 -11.10 5.23 13.57
N ILE A 172 -11.48 5.88 12.47
CA ILE A 172 -10.75 5.79 11.20
C ILE A 172 -9.27 6.06 11.48
N VAL A 173 -8.42 5.09 11.11
CA VAL A 173 -6.97 5.22 11.27
C VAL A 173 -6.48 6.42 10.46
N SER A 174 -5.42 7.08 10.92
CA SER A 174 -4.84 8.29 10.32
C SER A 174 -5.04 8.39 8.80
N MET A 175 -5.44 9.56 8.31
CA MET A 175 -5.87 9.81 6.92
C MET A 175 -4.91 9.26 5.85
N LYS A 176 -3.60 9.23 6.15
CA LYS A 176 -2.58 8.63 5.28
C LYS A 176 -2.75 7.12 5.06
N LYS A 177 -3.25 6.36 6.04
CA LYS A 177 -3.54 4.93 5.89
C LYS A 177 -4.83 4.73 5.09
N LEU A 178 -5.89 5.48 5.39
CA LEU A 178 -7.12 5.47 4.61
C LEU A 178 -6.83 5.76 3.13
N ALA A 179 -6.06 6.83 2.84
CA ALA A 179 -5.66 7.20 1.48
C ALA A 179 -5.02 6.04 0.70
N ARG A 180 -4.17 5.25 1.37
CA ARG A 180 -3.50 4.10 0.74
C ARG A 180 -4.45 2.94 0.49
N ILE A 181 -5.44 2.74 1.37
CA ILE A 181 -6.48 1.73 1.20
C ILE A 181 -7.35 2.10 -0.01
N LEU A 182 -7.76 3.37 -0.13
CA LEU A 182 -8.60 3.86 -1.22
C LEU A 182 -7.93 3.84 -2.61
N CYS A 183 -6.62 3.62 -2.70
CA CYS A 183 -5.93 3.36 -3.97
C CYS A 183 -6.05 1.90 -4.43
N CYS A 184 -6.33 1.00 -3.50
CA CYS A 184 -6.33 -0.43 -3.74
C CYS A 184 -7.73 -0.93 -4.10
N ASP A 185 -7.78 -2.02 -4.86
CA ASP A 185 -9.04 -2.69 -5.15
C ASP A 185 -9.52 -3.48 -3.95
N LEU A 186 -10.35 -2.85 -3.12
CA LEU A 186 -10.88 -3.49 -1.92
C LEU A 186 -11.78 -4.67 -2.29
N GLN A 187 -12.59 -4.51 -3.34
CA GLN A 187 -13.55 -5.52 -3.77
C GLN A 187 -12.85 -6.81 -4.22
N HIS A 188 -11.73 -6.69 -4.96
CA HIS A 188 -11.01 -7.86 -5.46
C HIS A 188 -9.93 -8.40 -4.51
N HIS A 189 -9.54 -7.65 -3.48
CA HIS A 189 -8.44 -8.04 -2.60
C HIS A 189 -8.79 -7.97 -1.11
N LEU A 190 -9.22 -6.81 -0.61
CA LEU A 190 -9.48 -6.66 0.83
C LEU A 190 -10.63 -7.55 1.28
N LEU A 191 -11.80 -7.45 0.64
CA LEU A 191 -13.03 -8.11 1.09
C LEU A 191 -12.91 -9.64 1.04
N PRO A 192 -12.46 -10.26 -0.08
CA PRO A 192 -12.34 -11.71 -0.11
C PRO A 192 -11.35 -12.23 0.94
N ASN A 193 -10.27 -11.49 1.19
CA ASN A 193 -9.27 -11.88 2.18
C ASN A 193 -9.73 -11.66 3.63
N VAL A 194 -10.63 -10.72 3.87
CA VAL A 194 -11.31 -10.56 5.16
C VAL A 194 -12.18 -11.79 5.43
N GLU A 195 -12.96 -12.23 4.45
CA GLU A 195 -13.80 -13.43 4.57
C GLU A 195 -12.97 -14.70 4.80
N VAL A 196 -11.82 -14.84 4.12
CA VAL A 196 -10.89 -15.96 4.39
C VAL A 196 -10.45 -16.00 5.87
N LEU A 197 -10.21 -14.84 6.52
CA LEU A 197 -9.85 -14.83 7.94
C LEU A 197 -11.04 -15.19 8.84
N ARG A 198 -12.25 -14.72 8.49
CA ARG A 198 -13.49 -15.05 9.21
C ARG A 198 -13.81 -16.54 9.14
N GLU A 199 -13.77 -17.12 7.94
CA GLU A 199 -13.91 -18.56 7.69
C GLU A 199 -12.87 -19.38 8.46
N ALA A 200 -11.64 -18.86 8.57
CA ALA A 200 -10.58 -19.50 9.35
C ALA A 200 -10.79 -19.40 10.88
N GLY A 201 -11.82 -18.69 11.35
CA GLY A 201 -12.13 -18.51 12.77
C GLY A 201 -11.31 -17.42 13.46
N VAL A 202 -10.75 -16.46 12.71
CA VAL A 202 -10.11 -15.28 13.29
C VAL A 202 -11.20 -14.35 13.85
N PRO A 203 -11.17 -13.98 15.14
CA PRO A 203 -12.19 -13.11 15.71
C PRO A 203 -12.23 -11.74 15.03
N ASP A 204 -13.42 -11.22 14.77
CA ASP A 204 -13.65 -9.99 14.00
C ASP A 204 -12.83 -8.81 14.52
N LYS A 205 -12.83 -8.56 15.83
CA LYS A 205 -11.95 -7.56 16.49
C LYS A 205 -10.49 -7.59 15.97
N LYS A 206 -9.94 -8.78 15.73
CA LYS A 206 -8.56 -8.94 15.25
C LYS A 206 -8.43 -8.70 13.75
N VAL A 207 -9.43 -9.12 12.97
CA VAL A 207 -9.51 -8.85 11.53
C VAL A 207 -9.60 -7.35 11.28
N ILE A 208 -10.53 -6.67 11.94
CA ILE A 208 -10.71 -5.22 11.79
C ILE A 208 -9.46 -4.46 12.26
N PHE A 209 -8.85 -4.85 13.39
CA PHE A 209 -7.57 -4.27 13.78
C PHE A 209 -6.52 -4.44 12.68
N LEU A 210 -6.41 -5.62 12.07
CA LEU A 210 -5.43 -5.87 11.02
C LEU A 210 -5.70 -5.01 9.78
N VAL A 211 -6.97 -4.81 9.40
CA VAL A 211 -7.39 -3.93 8.30
C VAL A 211 -6.95 -2.48 8.57
N GLY A 212 -7.17 -1.96 9.78
CA GLY A 212 -6.76 -0.60 10.12
C GLY A 212 -5.26 -0.42 10.33
N TYR A 213 -4.61 -1.43 10.91
CA TYR A 213 -3.21 -1.33 11.26
C TYR A 213 -2.30 -1.55 10.04
N GLN A 214 -2.56 -2.61 9.27
CA GLN A 214 -1.71 -3.09 8.16
C GLN A 214 -2.54 -3.63 6.97
N PRO A 215 -3.28 -2.77 6.25
CA PRO A 215 -4.17 -3.18 5.15
C PRO A 215 -3.43 -3.87 3.99
N ARG A 216 -2.12 -3.61 3.82
CA ARG A 216 -1.30 -4.23 2.77
C ARG A 216 -1.22 -5.75 2.86
N VAL A 217 -1.47 -6.33 4.04
CA VAL A 217 -1.50 -7.79 4.22
C VAL A 217 -2.51 -8.44 3.27
N PHE A 218 -3.66 -7.79 3.07
CA PHE A 218 -4.77 -8.24 2.25
C PHE A 218 -4.62 -7.88 0.75
N MET A 219 -3.57 -7.18 0.33
CA MET A 219 -3.43 -6.71 -1.06
C MET A 219 -2.80 -7.77 -1.97
N VAL A 220 -3.44 -8.93 -2.05
CA VAL A 220 -3.12 -10.07 -2.92
C VAL A 220 -4.39 -10.78 -3.35
N ASP A 221 -4.27 -11.61 -4.39
CA ASP A 221 -5.32 -12.53 -4.78
C ASP A 221 -5.74 -13.47 -3.63
N GLU A 222 -7.03 -13.78 -3.58
CA GLU A 222 -7.62 -14.59 -2.53
C GLU A 222 -6.98 -15.96 -2.41
N LYS A 223 -6.72 -16.63 -3.55
CA LYS A 223 -6.13 -17.98 -3.58
C LYS A 223 -4.78 -18.02 -2.87
N ARG A 224 -3.92 -17.04 -3.14
CA ARG A 224 -2.60 -16.91 -2.49
C ARG A 224 -2.71 -16.54 -1.01
N PHE A 225 -3.69 -15.70 -0.66
CA PHE A 225 -3.93 -15.34 0.73
C PHE A 225 -4.40 -16.54 1.55
N ARG A 226 -5.41 -17.27 1.06
CA ARG A 226 -5.93 -18.52 1.64
C ARG A 226 -4.83 -19.56 1.82
N LYS A 227 -3.97 -19.74 0.81
CA LYS A 227 -2.78 -20.60 0.94
C LYS A 227 -1.89 -20.20 2.13
N THR A 228 -1.69 -18.90 2.33
CA THR A 228 -0.88 -18.40 3.46
C THR A 228 -1.55 -18.68 4.80
N VAL A 229 -2.87 -18.50 4.90
CA VAL A 229 -3.67 -18.82 6.09
C VAL A 229 -3.59 -20.30 6.45
N GLU A 230 -3.76 -21.18 5.46
CA GLU A 230 -3.66 -22.63 5.66
C GLU A 230 -2.23 -23.10 5.99
N GLU A 231 -1.20 -22.49 5.40
CA GLU A 231 0.21 -22.72 5.78
C GLU A 231 0.42 -22.44 7.28
N LEU A 232 -0.10 -21.31 7.79
CA LEU A 232 0.03 -20.95 9.20
C LEU A 232 -0.75 -21.89 10.13
N LYS A 233 -1.96 -22.30 9.73
CA LYS A 233 -2.75 -23.30 10.48
C LYS A 233 -2.00 -24.62 10.60
N LYS A 234 -1.43 -25.13 9.49
CA LYS A 234 -0.61 -26.35 9.47
C LYS A 234 0.64 -26.25 10.35
N MET A 235 1.17 -25.05 10.53
CA MET A 235 2.29 -24.78 11.44
C MET A 235 1.86 -24.67 12.93
N GLY A 236 0.58 -24.90 13.25
CA GLY A 236 0.07 -24.87 14.62
C GLY A 236 -0.30 -23.48 15.14
N PHE A 237 -0.34 -22.45 14.29
CA PHE A 237 -0.87 -21.16 14.72
C PHE A 237 -2.40 -21.22 14.78
N SER A 238 -2.97 -21.10 15.99
CA SER A 238 -4.43 -21.03 16.17
C SER A 238 -4.99 -19.69 15.68
N PRO A 239 -5.96 -19.67 14.75
CA PRO A 239 -6.59 -18.43 14.23
C PRO A 239 -7.24 -17.56 15.31
N SER A 240 -7.65 -18.16 16.43
CA SER A 240 -8.31 -17.48 17.54
C SER A 240 -7.41 -16.49 18.29
N VAL A 241 -6.07 -16.64 18.23
CA VAL A 241 -5.12 -15.86 19.06
C VAL A 241 -4.34 -14.81 18.26
N TRP A 242 -3.87 -13.77 18.95
CA TRP A 242 -3.12 -12.66 18.32
C TRP A 242 -1.85 -13.09 17.58
N ARG A 243 -1.23 -14.18 18.03
CA ARG A 243 -0.01 -14.72 17.42
C ARG A 243 -0.22 -15.14 15.96
N PHE A 244 -1.42 -15.58 15.59
CA PHE A 244 -1.76 -15.89 14.21
C PHE A 244 -1.72 -14.65 13.32
N VAL A 245 -2.33 -13.55 13.77
CA VAL A 245 -2.35 -12.26 13.06
C VAL A 245 -0.93 -11.72 12.87
N LEU A 246 -0.09 -11.80 13.91
CA LEU A 246 1.31 -11.40 13.81
C LEU A 246 2.10 -12.29 12.83
N ALA A 247 1.91 -13.61 12.89
CA ALA A 247 2.56 -14.54 11.97
C ALA A 247 2.16 -14.26 10.51
N LEU A 248 0.88 -13.96 10.26
CA LEU A 248 0.37 -13.57 8.95
C LEU A 248 1.01 -12.28 8.45
N GLN A 249 1.10 -11.24 9.28
CA GLN A 249 1.78 -9.99 8.94
C GLN A 249 3.24 -10.25 8.52
N VAL A 250 3.99 -10.97 9.36
CA VAL A 250 5.41 -11.28 9.13
C VAL A 250 5.59 -12.11 7.88
N ARG A 251 4.79 -13.17 7.70
CA ARG A 251 4.84 -14.05 6.53
C ARG A 251 4.58 -13.29 5.24
N ARG A 252 3.68 -12.31 5.26
CA ARG A 252 3.32 -11.46 4.12
C ARG A 252 4.33 -10.34 3.86
N SER A 253 5.14 -9.97 4.85
CA SER A 253 6.18 -8.94 4.71
C SER A 253 7.51 -9.47 4.17
N MET A 254 7.65 -10.78 3.92
CA MET A 254 8.90 -11.37 3.47
C MET A 254 8.72 -12.44 2.37
N SER A 255 9.82 -12.78 1.69
CA SER A 255 9.84 -13.87 0.72
C SER A 255 9.68 -15.22 1.40
N LYS A 256 9.21 -16.22 0.64
CA LYS A 256 9.06 -17.60 1.13
C LYS A 256 10.39 -18.16 1.69
N SER A 257 11.49 -17.97 0.96
CA SER A 257 12.82 -18.40 1.41
C SER A 257 13.26 -17.75 2.73
N MET A 258 13.01 -16.45 2.90
CA MET A 258 13.35 -15.75 4.15
C MET A 258 12.51 -16.27 5.33
N TRP A 259 11.24 -16.56 5.08
CA TRP A 259 10.36 -17.17 6.07
C TRP A 259 10.85 -18.54 6.51
N GLU A 260 11.17 -19.42 5.56
CA GLU A 260 11.66 -20.78 5.83
C GLU A 260 12.97 -20.75 6.63
N LYS A 261 13.91 -19.87 6.29
CA LYS A 261 15.15 -19.67 7.05
C LYS A 261 14.86 -19.26 8.50
N LYS A 262 13.95 -18.31 8.72
CA LYS A 262 13.59 -17.86 10.07
C LYS A 262 12.91 -18.95 10.88
N VAL A 263 11.93 -19.64 10.30
CA VAL A 263 11.22 -20.75 10.93
C VAL A 263 12.19 -21.87 11.29
N GLY A 264 13.07 -22.26 10.36
CA GLY A 264 14.12 -23.26 10.60
C GLY A 264 15.06 -22.86 11.73
N SER A 265 15.54 -21.61 11.74
CA SER A 265 16.43 -21.11 12.80
C SER A 265 15.78 -21.12 14.20
N VAL A 266 14.47 -20.89 14.27
CA VAL A 266 13.72 -20.92 15.54
C VAL A 266 13.48 -22.37 15.98
N ALA A 267 13.12 -23.26 15.07
CA ALA A 267 12.97 -24.68 15.35
C ALA A 267 14.29 -25.30 15.86
N MET A 268 15.43 -24.92 15.28
CA MET A 268 16.75 -25.35 15.74
C MET A 268 17.07 -24.86 17.16
N ARG A 269 16.79 -23.59 17.50
CA ARG A 269 17.02 -23.04 18.84
C ARG A 269 16.17 -23.70 19.92
N GLU A 270 14.92 -24.06 19.61
CA GLU A 270 14.04 -24.72 20.58
C GLU A 270 14.46 -26.17 20.83
N ARG A 271 14.88 -26.89 19.78
CA ARG A 271 15.49 -28.22 19.95
C ARG A 271 16.75 -28.15 20.83
N ALA A 272 17.62 -27.18 20.60
CA ALA A 272 18.81 -26.95 21.44
C ALA A 272 18.45 -26.61 22.90
N SER A 273 17.38 -25.82 23.13
CA SER A 273 16.93 -25.46 24.47
C SER A 273 16.35 -26.65 25.24
N LEU A 274 15.63 -27.55 24.57
CA LEU A 274 15.10 -28.78 25.17
C LEU A 274 16.22 -29.77 25.54
N LEU A 275 17.26 -29.86 24.71
CA LEU A 275 18.44 -30.68 24.99
C LEU A 275 19.24 -30.18 26.21
N HIS A 276 19.24 -28.88 26.50
CA HIS A 276 19.90 -28.34 27.69
C HIS A 276 19.11 -28.54 29.00
N VAL A 277 17.79 -28.73 28.93
CA VAL A 277 16.95 -29.00 30.12
C VAL A 277 17.00 -30.49 30.51
N GLY A 278 17.24 -31.39 29.55
CA GLY A 278 17.36 -32.83 29.80
C GLY A 278 18.70 -33.32 30.39
N VAL A 279 19.68 -32.44 30.58
CA VAL A 279 21.02 -32.79 31.14
C VAL A 279 21.16 -32.37 32.62
N ARG A 280 20.08 -31.87 33.24
CA ARG A 280 20.02 -31.55 34.68
C ARG A 280 18.89 -32.32 35.41
N GLY A 281 18.67 -33.57 35.00
CA GLY A 281 17.75 -34.51 35.67
C GLY A 281 18.54 -35.66 36.27
#